data_AF-A0A377I5Z7-F1
#
_entry.id   AF-A0A377I5Z7-F1
#
_cell.length_a   1.000
_cell.length_b   1.000
_cell.length_c   1.000
_cell.angle_alpha   90.00
_cell.angle_beta   90.00
_cell.angle_gamma   90.00
#
_symmetry.space_group_name_H-M   'P 1'
#
loop_
_entity.id
_entity.type
_entity.pdbx_description
1 polymer ?
#
loop_
_entity_poly.entity_id
_entity_poly.type
_entity_poly.pdbx_seq_one_letter_code
_entity_poly.pdbx_strand_id
1 'polypeptide(L)'
;MYFNSPIDYLWNQNDPWFLDRYRQNHYIVAVGQGAWEEQHIADTARLQQAFQAKDIPAWFDFWGTDVDHDWPWWRIQMPYFLGKLEEQGLLK
;
A
#
# COMPACT_ATOMS: atom_id res chain seq x y z
N MET A 1 -17.42 12.72 -1.93
CA MET A 1 -16.78 11.99 -0.82
C MET A 1 -15.28 12.25 -0.88
N TYR A 2 -14.76 13.14 -0.05
CA TYR A 2 -13.33 13.50 -0.05
C TYR A 2 -12.53 12.67 0.98
N PHE A 3 -13.18 12.30 2.09
CA PHE A 3 -12.59 11.47 3.15
C PHE A 3 -12.48 9.97 2.81
N ASN A 4 -13.09 9.51 1.72
CA ASN A 4 -13.10 8.09 1.32
C ASN A 4 -12.05 7.77 0.23
N SER A 5 -11.31 8.77 -0.26
CA SER A 5 -10.17 8.59 -1.16
C SER A 5 -8.90 8.87 -0.34
N PRO A 6 -8.19 7.82 0.12
CA PRO A 6 -6.93 8.00 0.87
C PRO A 6 -5.91 8.81 0.07
N ILE A 7 -5.94 8.66 -1.26
CA ILE A 7 -5.06 9.34 -2.20
C ILE A 7 -5.27 10.86 -2.13
N ASP A 8 -6.50 11.34 -2.34
CA ASP A 8 -6.76 12.78 -2.40
C ASP A 8 -6.65 13.45 -1.02
N TYR A 9 -6.99 12.72 0.05
CA TYR A 9 -6.85 13.22 1.40
C TYR A 9 -5.39 13.39 1.81
N LEU A 10 -4.53 12.39 1.55
CA LEU A 10 -3.14 12.42 1.98
C LEU A 10 -2.32 13.49 1.26
N TRP A 11 -2.59 13.72 -0.03
CA TRP A 11 -1.91 14.76 -0.81
C TRP A 11 -2.06 16.15 -0.18
N ASN A 12 -3.27 16.46 0.31
CA ASN A 12 -3.59 17.76 0.90
C ASN A 12 -3.38 17.82 2.41
N GLN A 13 -2.97 16.71 3.04
CA GLN A 13 -2.70 16.66 4.47
C GLN A 13 -1.30 17.20 4.77
N ASN A 14 -1.22 18.19 5.65
CA ASN A 14 0.02 18.85 6.07
C ASN A 14 0.13 19.01 7.58
N ASP A 15 -0.86 18.55 8.35
CA ASP A 15 -0.82 18.59 9.81
C ASP A 15 0.27 17.63 10.35
N PRO A 16 1.32 18.13 11.01
CA PRO A 16 2.38 17.29 11.57
C PRO A 16 1.84 16.27 12.57
N TRP A 17 0.83 16.61 13.37
CA TRP A 17 0.27 15.70 14.37
C TRP A 17 -0.31 14.43 13.73
N PHE A 18 -0.88 14.57 12.53
CA PHE A 18 -1.43 13.47 11.76
C PHE A 18 -0.34 12.70 11.02
N LEU A 19 0.57 13.39 10.34
CA LEU A 19 1.64 12.76 9.57
C LEU A 19 2.61 11.96 10.46
N ASP A 20 2.94 12.47 11.65
CA ASP A 20 3.81 11.78 12.60
C ASP A 20 3.20 10.46 13.09
N ARG A 21 1.87 10.39 13.21
CA ARG A 21 1.17 9.14 13.52
C ARG A 21 1.22 8.17 12.36
N TYR A 22 1.08 8.66 11.14
CA TYR A 22 1.19 7.80 9.95
C TYR A 22 2.59 7.19 9.90
N ARG A 23 3.63 7.98 10.15
CA ARG A 23 5.03 7.52 10.15
C ARG A 23 5.35 6.44 11.19
N GLN A 24 4.51 6.27 12.21
CA GLN A 24 4.68 5.26 13.25
C GLN A 24 4.07 3.90 12.89
N ASN A 25 3.29 3.82 11.81
CA ASN A 25 2.65 2.58 11.39
C ASN A 25 3.54 1.79 10.41
N HIS A 26 3.23 0.50 10.28
CA HIS A 26 3.80 -0.36 9.24
C HIS A 26 2.76 -0.58 8.14
N TYR A 27 3.02 -0.05 6.95
CA TYR A 27 2.12 -0.20 5.81
C TYR A 27 2.69 -1.16 4.79
N ILE A 28 1.84 -2.07 4.33
CA ILE A 28 2.08 -2.90 3.14
C ILE A 28 0.92 -2.62 2.20
N VAL A 29 1.25 -2.19 0.97
CA VAL A 29 0.29 -1.94 -0.11
C VAL A 29 0.72 -2.79 -1.29
N ALA A 30 -0.14 -3.70 -1.72
CA ALA A 30 0.15 -4.62 -2.81
C ALA A 30 -0.90 -4.48 -3.91
N VAL A 31 -0.47 -4.57 -5.17
CA VAL A 31 -1.35 -4.57 -6.33
C VAL A 31 -0.85 -5.59 -7.36
N GLY A 32 -1.77 -6.29 -8.01
CA GLY A 32 -1.45 -7.14 -9.16
C GLY A 32 -1.23 -6.28 -10.41
N GLN A 33 -0.65 -6.87 -11.45
CA GLN A 33 -0.51 -6.22 -12.75
C GLN A 33 -1.21 -7.00 -13.86
N GLY A 34 -2.15 -7.89 -13.48
CA GLY A 34 -2.95 -8.71 -14.37
C GLY A 34 -3.90 -7.91 -15.26
N ALA A 35 -4.61 -8.61 -16.14
CA ALA A 35 -5.54 -8.00 -17.07
C ALA A 35 -6.58 -7.14 -16.31
N TRP A 36 -6.83 -5.93 -16.83
CA TRP A 36 -7.81 -4.96 -16.32
C TRP A 36 -7.42 -4.22 -15.00
N GLU A 37 -6.18 -4.33 -14.52
CA GLU A 37 -5.70 -3.64 -13.31
C GLU A 37 -5.11 -2.23 -13.55
N GLU A 38 -5.13 -1.72 -14.78
CA GLU A 38 -4.43 -0.48 -15.19
C GLU A 38 -4.74 0.73 -14.28
N GLN A 39 -6.01 0.88 -13.86
CA GLN A 39 -6.42 1.93 -12.94
C GLN A 39 -5.90 1.70 -11.52
N HIS A 40 -5.90 0.46 -11.03
CA HIS A 40 -5.42 0.09 -9.70
C HIS A 40 -3.90 0.27 -9.57
N ILE A 41 -3.14 -0.04 -10.64
CA ILE A 41 -1.70 0.22 -10.70
C ILE A 41 -1.44 1.73 -10.62
N ALA A 42 -2.16 2.53 -11.42
CA ALA A 42 -2.00 3.98 -11.44
C ALA A 42 -2.34 4.62 -10.09
N ASP A 43 -3.43 4.18 -9.44
CA ASP A 43 -3.84 4.65 -8.12
C ASP A 43 -2.84 4.25 -7.04
N THR A 44 -2.32 3.02 -7.08
CA THR A 44 -1.29 2.54 -6.15
C THR A 44 0.02 3.33 -6.31
N ALA A 45 0.42 3.61 -7.55
CA ALA A 45 1.59 4.45 -7.82
C ALA A 45 1.39 5.90 -7.33
N ARG A 46 0.19 6.47 -7.51
CA ARG A 46 -0.14 7.81 -7.00
C ARG A 46 -0.15 7.87 -5.48
N LEU A 47 -0.58 6.80 -4.81
CA LEU A 47 -0.49 6.66 -3.36
C LEU A 47 0.98 6.54 -2.90
N GLN A 48 1.79 5.75 -3.60
CA GLN A 48 3.22 5.63 -3.32
C GLN A 48 3.93 6.98 -3.39
N GLN A 49 3.64 7.78 -4.41
CA GLN A 49 4.18 9.13 -4.54
C GLN A 49 3.76 10.04 -3.38
N ALA A 50 2.51 9.94 -2.92
CA ALA A 50 2.04 10.70 -1.76
C ALA A 50 2.80 10.32 -0.48
N PHE A 51 3.02 9.03 -0.25
CA PHE A 51 3.79 8.53 0.89
C PHE A 51 5.24 9.02 0.84
N GLN A 52 5.90 8.92 -0.32
CA GLN A 52 7.26 9.42 -0.51
C GLN A 52 7.36 10.93 -0.29
N ALA A 53 6.45 11.73 -0.88
CA ALA A 53 6.44 13.18 -0.72
C ALA A 53 6.22 13.65 0.72
N LYS A 54 5.69 12.79 1.60
CA LYS A 54 5.40 13.08 3.00
C LYS A 54 6.34 12.37 3.97
N ASP A 55 7.39 11.69 3.48
CA ASP A 55 8.29 10.86 4.28
C ASP A 55 7.54 9.84 5.16
N ILE A 56 6.52 9.18 4.61
CA ILE A 56 5.79 8.11 5.29
C ILE A 56 6.38 6.76 4.82
N PRO A 57 7.04 5.99 5.71
CA PRO A 57 7.58 4.69 5.36
C PRO A 57 6.44 3.70 5.07
N ALA A 58 6.54 3.02 3.94
CA ALA A 58 5.60 1.99 3.52
C ALA A 58 6.25 1.06 2.50
N TRP A 59 5.83 -0.19 2.49
CA TRP A 59 6.19 -1.15 1.47
C TRP A 59 5.10 -1.19 0.40
N PHE A 60 5.43 -0.71 -0.79
CA PHE A 60 4.59 -0.85 -1.98
C PHE A 60 5.14 -1.98 -2.84
N ASP A 61 4.32 -2.98 -3.12
CA ASP A 61 4.70 -4.17 -3.86
C ASP A 61 3.81 -4.37 -5.10
N PHE A 62 4.42 -4.37 -6.28
CA PHE A 62 3.73 -4.51 -7.57
C PHE A 62 3.98 -5.91 -8.10
N TRP A 63 2.97 -6.77 -7.96
CA TRP A 63 3.04 -8.17 -8.31
C TRP A 63 2.84 -8.36 -9.81
N GLY A 64 3.43 -9.39 -10.40
CA GLY A 64 3.60 -9.56 -11.86
C GLY A 64 2.32 -9.48 -12.69
N THR A 65 2.47 -9.43 -14.01
CA THR A 65 1.34 -9.32 -14.96
C THR A 65 0.46 -10.58 -15.04
N ASP A 66 0.86 -11.63 -14.34
CA ASP A 66 0.14 -12.88 -14.14
C ASP A 66 -0.72 -12.89 -12.86
N VAL A 67 -0.63 -11.83 -12.05
CA VAL A 67 -1.35 -11.68 -10.78
C VAL A 67 -2.62 -10.86 -10.99
N ASP A 68 -3.78 -11.51 -10.91
CA ASP A 68 -5.09 -10.89 -11.08
C ASP A 68 -5.78 -10.59 -9.74
N HIS A 69 -6.83 -9.76 -9.81
CA HIS A 69 -7.58 -9.25 -8.66
C HIS A 69 -8.56 -10.29 -8.09
N ASP A 70 -8.06 -11.47 -7.76
CA ASP A 70 -8.91 -12.56 -7.28
C ASP A 70 -8.30 -13.31 -6.09
N TRP A 71 -9.17 -14.01 -5.38
CA TRP A 71 -8.92 -14.78 -4.18
C TRP A 71 -7.70 -15.72 -4.24
N PRO A 72 -7.41 -16.42 -5.35
CA PRO A 72 -6.25 -17.30 -5.43
C PRO A 72 -4.93 -16.57 -5.12
N TRP A 73 -4.75 -15.35 -5.61
CA TRP A 73 -3.54 -14.57 -5.36
C TRP A 73 -3.50 -13.97 -3.98
N TRP A 74 -4.63 -13.52 -3.43
CA TRP A 74 -4.67 -13.05 -2.05
C TRP A 74 -4.27 -14.15 -1.07
N ARG A 75 -4.62 -15.41 -1.37
CA ARG A 75 -4.20 -16.59 -0.59
C ARG A 75 -2.68 -16.84 -0.62
N ILE A 76 -1.99 -16.35 -1.64
CA ILE A 76 -0.53 -16.43 -1.79
C ILE A 76 0.14 -15.22 -1.14
N GLN A 77 -0.40 -14.02 -1.39
CA GLN A 77 0.12 -12.76 -0.87
C GLN A 77 0.07 -12.70 0.66
N MET A 78 -1.04 -13.14 1.28
CA MET A 78 -1.20 -13.11 2.73
C MET A 78 -0.09 -13.84 3.50
N PRO A 79 0.17 -15.14 3.28
CA PRO A 79 1.26 -15.83 3.98
C PRO A 79 2.64 -15.27 3.61
N TYR A 80 2.84 -14.78 2.38
CA TYR A 80 4.08 -14.13 1.99
C TYR A 80 4.37 -12.88 2.84
N PHE A 81 3.40 -11.96 2.94
CA PHE A 81 3.57 -10.73 3.73
C PHE A 81 3.67 -11.01 5.22
N LEU A 82 2.88 -11.94 5.75
CA LEU A 82 2.98 -12.36 7.15
C LEU A 82 4.36 -12.95 7.45
N GLY A 83 4.90 -13.80 6.57
CA GLY A 83 6.26 -14.32 6.71
C GLY A 83 7.31 -13.20 6.73
N LYS A 84 7.16 -12.15 5.91
CA LYS A 84 8.06 -10.99 5.95
C LYS A 84 7.94 -10.18 7.23
N LEU A 85 6.73 -10.02 7.77
CA LEU A 85 6.53 -9.37 9.06
C LEU A 85 7.12 -10.19 10.21
N GLU A 86 7.04 -11.52 10.14
CA GLU A 86 7.69 -12.43 11.10
C GLU A 86 9.22 -12.34 11.04
N GLU A 87 9.81 -12.37 9.83
CA GLU A 87 11.25 -12.16 9.61
C GLU A 87 11.74 -10.83 10.20
N GLN A 88 10.90 -9.79 10.16
CA GLN A 88 11.18 -8.47 10.72
C GLN A 88 10.92 -8.38 12.25
N GLY A 89 10.39 -9.44 12.87
CA GLY A 89 10.05 -9.47 14.29
C GLY A 89 8.84 -8.59 14.66
N LEU A 90 7.98 -8.28 13.69
CA LEU A 90 6.80 -7.43 13.86
C LEU A 90 5.54 -8.22 14.23
N LEU A 91 5.55 -9.54 14.02
CA LEU A 91 4.52 -10.45 14.52
C LEU A 91 4.98 -11.03 15.87
N LYS A 92 4.07 -11.03 16.85
CA LYS A 92 4.28 -11.58 18.19
C LYS A 92 3.39 -12.80 18.42
#